data_AF-A0A833R312-F1
#
_entry.id   AF-A0A833R312-F1
#
_cell.length_a   1.000
_cell.length_b   1.000
_cell.length_c   1.000
_cell.angle_alpha   90.00
_cell.angle_beta   90.00
_cell.angle_gamma   90.00
#
_symmetry.space_group_name_H-M   'P 1'
#
loop_
_entity.id
_entity.type
_entity.pdbx_description
1 polymer ?
#
loop_
_entity_poly.entity_id
_entity_poly.type
_entity_poly.pdbx_seq_one_letter_code
_entity_poly.pdbx_strand_id
1 'polypeptide(L)'
;MSRAETLSPIFASRRPHHLKARHLPEHLSSLSLTTLAPTPFPVPLHYCMAKSKYEYVKEFELDDRLPPSNWIVVRIDGCHFHRFSSIHEFEKPNDSSALCLMNSCASSMLDHFPDIVFAYGVSDEYRYYL
;
A
#
# COMPACT_ATOMS: atom_id res chain seq x y z
N MET A 1 -7.77 -11.88 -39.15
CA MET A 1 -6.50 -11.98 -38.42
C MET A 1 -6.68 -11.25 -37.09
N SER A 2 -7.14 -11.96 -36.07
CA SER A 2 -7.39 -11.42 -34.73
C SER A 2 -6.05 -11.23 -34.03
N ARG A 3 -5.66 -9.98 -33.75
CA ARG A 3 -4.54 -9.69 -32.86
C ARG A 3 -5.03 -10.04 -31.45
N ALA A 4 -4.50 -11.15 -30.92
CA ALA A 4 -4.69 -11.56 -29.54
C ALA A 4 -4.42 -10.37 -28.61
N GLU A 5 -5.30 -10.18 -27.64
CA GLU A 5 -5.08 -9.34 -26.47
C GLU A 5 -3.66 -9.57 -25.98
N THR A 6 -2.85 -8.51 -25.96
CA THR A 6 -1.43 -8.67 -25.64
C THR A 6 -1.33 -8.92 -24.13
N LEU A 7 -1.35 -10.19 -23.75
CA LEU A 7 -1.21 -10.76 -22.39
C LEU A 7 0.21 -10.55 -21.81
N SER A 8 0.73 -9.32 -21.89
CA SER A 8 2.09 -9.03 -21.41
C SER A 8 2.02 -8.67 -19.94
N PRO A 9 2.65 -9.42 -19.02
CA PRO A 9 2.82 -8.96 -17.65
C PRO A 9 3.55 -7.62 -17.65
N ILE A 10 3.03 -6.66 -16.90
CA ILE A 10 3.69 -5.38 -16.68
C ILE A 10 4.65 -5.60 -15.51
N PHE A 11 5.94 -5.67 -15.84
CA PHE A 11 6.99 -5.75 -14.83
C PHE A 11 7.31 -4.36 -14.30
N ALA A 12 7.52 -4.24 -12.99
CA ALA A 12 8.06 -3.02 -12.41
C ALA A 12 9.41 -2.70 -13.08
N SER A 13 9.52 -1.56 -13.75
CA SER A 13 10.76 -1.11 -14.39
C SER A 13 11.75 -0.65 -13.32
N ARG A 14 12.38 -1.58 -12.60
CA ARG A 14 13.44 -1.24 -11.65
C ARG A 14 14.79 -1.59 -12.20
N ARG A 15 15.57 -0.55 -12.50
CA ARG A 15 17.02 -0.67 -12.50
C ARG A 15 17.47 -1.02 -11.07
N PRO A 16 18.43 -1.94 -10.90
CA PRO A 16 18.88 -2.37 -9.58
C PRO A 16 19.60 -1.22 -8.89
N HIS A 17 18.90 -0.49 -8.03
CA HIS A 17 19.52 0.48 -7.14
C HIS A 17 19.97 -0.27 -5.88
N HIS A 18 21.29 -0.38 -5.74
CA HIS A 18 22.04 -0.91 -4.60
C HIS A 18 21.30 -0.79 -3.27
N LEU A 19 20.98 -1.93 -2.66
CA LEU A 19 20.64 -2.03 -1.25
C LEU A 19 21.78 -1.43 -0.42
N LYS A 20 21.53 -0.27 0.20
CA LYS A 20 22.41 0.27 1.24
C LYS A 20 21.88 -0.20 2.58
N ALA A 21 22.59 -1.16 3.17
CA ALA A 21 22.36 -1.64 4.53
C ALA A 21 22.37 -0.45 5.50
N ARG A 22 21.28 -0.26 6.24
CA ARG A 22 21.23 0.73 7.32
C ARG A 22 21.84 0.10 8.56
N HIS A 23 22.97 0.68 8.96
CA HIS A 23 23.77 0.38 10.12
C HIS A 23 23.02 0.79 11.41
N LEU A 24 22.98 -0.10 12.40
CA LEU A 24 22.62 0.20 13.78
C LEU A 24 23.84 0.82 14.48
N PRO A 25 23.73 1.87 15.31
CA PRO A 25 24.77 2.19 16.27
C PRO A 25 24.33 1.85 17.69
N GLU A 26 25.09 0.95 18.30
CA GLU A 26 25.22 0.77 19.74
C GLU A 26 26.09 1.89 20.36
N HIS A 27 25.82 2.11 21.65
CA HIS A 27 26.76 2.48 22.72
C HIS A 27 26.95 3.96 23.14
N LEU A 28 26.24 4.28 24.25
CA LEU A 28 26.69 4.84 25.53
C LEU A 28 28.02 5.63 25.63
N SER A 29 27.90 6.87 26.11
CA SER A 29 28.79 7.61 27.05
C SER A 29 28.21 9.03 27.17
N SER A 30 28.16 9.79 28.27
CA SER A 30 28.69 9.74 29.63
C SER A 30 28.03 10.90 30.43
N LEU A 31 28.05 10.79 31.76
CA LEU A 31 27.43 11.67 32.77
C LEU A 31 28.03 13.09 32.87
N SER A 32 27.22 14.08 33.28
CA SER A 32 27.55 14.97 34.43
C SER A 32 26.37 15.83 34.92
N LEU A 33 26.06 15.66 36.22
CA LEU A 33 25.44 16.51 37.26
C LEU A 33 25.00 17.94 36.89
N THR A 34 23.83 18.39 37.40
CA THR A 34 23.71 19.42 38.46
C THR A 34 22.27 19.50 39.01
N THR A 35 22.15 19.48 40.33
CA THR A 35 20.96 19.64 41.19
C THR A 35 20.31 21.01 41.07
N LEU A 36 18.97 21.08 40.90
CA LEU A 36 18.14 22.21 41.36
C LEU A 36 16.74 21.74 41.83
N ALA A 37 16.54 21.86 43.16
CA ALA A 37 15.34 21.99 43.99
C ALA A 37 14.01 21.24 43.66
N PRO A 38 13.40 20.56 44.66
CA PRO A 38 12.04 20.02 44.52
C PRO A 38 11.00 21.13 44.73
N THR A 39 10.16 21.38 43.73
CA THR A 39 8.92 22.14 43.92
C THR A 39 7.92 21.31 44.72
N PRO A 40 7.25 21.85 45.75
CA PRO A 40 6.18 21.15 46.43
C PRO A 40 4.93 21.20 45.54
N PHE A 41 4.12 20.14 45.57
CA PHE A 41 2.89 19.92 44.80
C PHE A 41 3.07 19.31 43.40
N PRO A 42 3.01 17.97 43.28
CA PRO A 42 2.57 17.35 42.04
C PRO A 42 1.06 17.62 41.90
N VAL A 43 0.69 18.62 41.09
CA VAL A 43 -0.63 18.61 40.48
C VAL A 43 -0.69 17.37 39.58
N PRO A 44 -1.67 16.47 39.74
CA PRO A 44 -1.88 15.45 38.74
C PRO A 44 -2.37 16.18 37.50
N LEU A 45 -1.46 16.47 36.57
CA LEU A 45 -1.84 16.68 35.19
C LEU A 45 -2.37 15.34 34.71
N HIS A 46 -3.64 15.09 34.99
CA HIS A 46 -4.41 14.12 34.24
C HIS A 46 -4.54 14.73 32.84
N TYR A 47 -3.49 14.57 32.04
CA TYR A 47 -3.48 14.88 30.61
C TYR A 47 -4.37 13.83 29.95
N CYS A 48 -5.68 13.97 30.13
CA CYS A 48 -6.64 13.22 29.34
C CYS A 48 -6.55 13.79 27.93
N MET A 49 -5.83 13.08 27.07
CA MET A 49 -5.90 13.33 25.63
C MET A 49 -7.36 13.43 25.24
N ALA A 50 -7.72 14.48 24.50
CA ALA A 50 -9.11 14.83 24.20
C ALA A 50 -9.92 13.73 23.46
N LYS A 51 -9.27 12.67 22.97
CA LYS A 51 -9.89 11.50 22.32
C LYS A 51 -9.79 10.18 23.10
N SER A 52 -9.17 10.15 24.29
CA SER A 52 -8.99 8.94 25.11
C SER A 52 -10.31 8.26 25.48
N LYS A 53 -11.40 9.02 25.60
CA LYS A 53 -12.75 8.51 25.90
C LYS A 53 -13.23 7.42 24.92
N TYR A 54 -12.75 7.42 23.67
CA TYR A 54 -13.17 6.49 22.63
C TYR A 54 -12.04 5.55 22.16
N GLU A 55 -10.90 5.55 22.85
CA GLU A 55 -9.75 4.73 22.45
C GLU A 55 -10.02 3.23 22.53
N TYR A 56 -10.91 2.81 23.45
CA TYR A 56 -11.39 1.44 23.58
C TYR A 56 -12.01 0.87 22.30
N VAL A 57 -12.44 1.73 21.36
CA VAL A 57 -13.01 1.28 20.08
C VAL A 57 -11.96 0.57 19.21
N LYS A 58 -10.67 0.89 19.38
CA LYS A 58 -9.57 0.20 18.68
C LYS A 58 -9.42 -1.26 19.09
N GLU A 59 -9.84 -1.63 20.29
CA GLU A 59 -9.77 -3.01 20.77
C GLU A 59 -10.75 -3.94 20.04
N PHE A 60 -11.71 -3.37 19.30
CA PHE A 60 -12.62 -4.14 18.43
C PHE A 60 -12.08 -4.29 17.00
N GLU A 61 -10.94 -3.69 16.66
CA GLU A 61 -10.27 -3.94 15.38
C GLU A 61 -9.68 -5.36 15.41
N LEU A 62 -9.87 -6.11 14.33
CA LEU A 62 -9.31 -7.45 14.17
C LEU A 62 -7.88 -7.33 13.61
N ASP A 63 -6.97 -8.19 14.09
CA ASP A 63 -5.62 -8.28 13.55
C ASP A 63 -5.61 -9.16 12.29
N ASP A 64 -5.74 -8.53 11.12
CA ASP A 64 -5.78 -9.21 9.81
C ASP A 64 -4.39 -9.41 9.19
N ARG A 65 -3.35 -9.56 10.01
CA ARG A 65 -1.98 -9.78 9.53
C ARG A 65 -1.85 -11.09 8.77
N LEU A 66 -1.30 -10.98 7.56
CA LEU A 66 -0.97 -12.14 6.75
C LEU A 66 0.29 -12.84 7.29
N PRO A 67 0.35 -14.19 7.19
CA PRO A 67 1.54 -14.94 7.59
C PRO A 67 2.78 -14.52 6.77
N PRO A 68 3.96 -14.47 7.40
CA PRO A 68 5.19 -14.06 6.72
C PRO A 68 5.61 -15.07 5.65
N SER A 69 6.42 -14.61 4.69
CA SER A 69 7.04 -15.44 3.62
C SER A 69 6.07 -16.08 2.62
N ASN A 70 4.84 -15.59 2.52
CA ASN A 70 3.89 -15.98 1.49
C ASN A 70 3.75 -14.88 0.44
N TRP A 71 3.51 -15.29 -0.81
CA TRP A 71 3.15 -14.35 -1.88
C TRP A 71 1.78 -13.75 -1.59
N ILE A 72 1.70 -12.42 -1.63
CA ILE A 72 0.43 -11.71 -1.47
C ILE A 72 -0.05 -11.31 -2.86
N VAL A 73 -1.25 -11.75 -3.23
CA VAL A 73 -1.86 -11.40 -4.51
C VAL A 73 -3.08 -10.54 -4.25
N VAL A 74 -3.03 -9.29 -4.69
CA VAL A 74 -4.16 -8.36 -4.62
C VAL A 74 -4.85 -8.35 -5.97
N ARG A 75 -6.12 -8.78 -5.99
CA ARG A 75 -6.97 -8.72 -7.19
C ARG A 75 -7.94 -7.54 -7.08
N ILE A 76 -7.91 -6.67 -8.08
CA ILE A 76 -8.86 -5.57 -8.26
C ILE A 76 -9.74 -5.91 -9.46
N ASP A 77 -11.05 -5.75 -9.30
CA ASP A 77 -12.07 -6.13 -10.28
C ASP A 77 -13.05 -4.96 -10.48
N GLY A 78 -13.49 -4.76 -11.72
CA GLY A 78 -14.44 -3.71 -12.09
C GLY A 78 -15.83 -3.96 -11.53
N CYS A 79 -16.22 -3.21 -10.49
CA CYS A 79 -17.56 -3.33 -9.92
C CYS A 79 -18.64 -2.94 -10.96
N HIS A 80 -19.53 -3.88 -11.30
CA HIS A 80 -20.60 -3.70 -12.30
C HIS A 80 -20.10 -3.24 -13.68
N PHE A 81 -18.94 -3.75 -14.14
CA PHE A 81 -18.30 -3.29 -15.37
C PHE A 81 -19.15 -3.47 -16.64
N HIS A 82 -20.05 -4.45 -16.67
CA HIS A 82 -20.99 -4.60 -17.79
C HIS A 82 -21.92 -3.38 -17.95
N ARG A 83 -22.40 -2.80 -16.84
CA ARG A 83 -23.22 -1.58 -16.88
C ARG A 83 -22.37 -0.38 -17.27
N PHE A 84 -21.15 -0.28 -16.71
CA PHE A 84 -20.20 0.78 -17.01
C PHE A 84 -19.84 0.83 -18.50
N SER A 85 -19.42 -0.30 -19.07
CA SER A 85 -19.10 -0.42 -20.51
C SER A 85 -20.28 -0.10 -21.42
N SER A 86 -21.51 -0.40 -21.00
CA SER A 86 -22.71 -0.07 -21.78
C SER A 86 -23.03 1.44 -21.76
N ILE A 87 -22.83 2.10 -20.61
CA ILE A 87 -23.06 3.55 -20.46
C ILE A 87 -22.00 4.36 -21.21
N HIS A 88 -20.76 3.87 -21.22
CA HIS A 88 -19.62 4.51 -21.89
C HIS A 88 -19.41 4.03 -23.33
N GLU A 89 -20.34 3.23 -23.88
CA GLU A 89 -20.37 2.80 -25.28
C GLU A 89 -19.06 2.12 -25.75
N PHE A 90 -18.51 1.23 -24.91
CA PHE A 90 -17.25 0.54 -25.22
C PHE A 90 -17.35 -0.31 -26.49
N GLU A 91 -16.27 -0.31 -27.28
CA GLU A 91 -16.17 -1.17 -28.46
C GLU A 91 -16.15 -2.65 -28.06
N LYS A 92 -16.94 -3.48 -28.76
CA LYS A 92 -17.03 -4.93 -28.53
C LYS A 92 -16.34 -5.71 -29.65
N PRO A 93 -15.63 -6.81 -29.36
CA PRO A 93 -15.50 -7.44 -28.04
C PRO A 93 -14.59 -6.69 -27.06
N ASN A 94 -13.62 -5.91 -27.58
CA ASN A 94 -12.56 -5.29 -26.80
C ASN A 94 -12.38 -3.82 -27.16
N ASP A 95 -12.41 -2.96 -26.16
CA ASP A 95 -12.13 -1.53 -26.31
C ASP A 95 -10.66 -1.25 -26.00
N SER A 96 -9.90 -0.85 -27.01
CA SER A 96 -8.46 -0.60 -26.84
C SER A 96 -8.16 0.60 -25.94
N SER A 97 -9.03 1.61 -25.91
CA SER A 97 -8.82 2.83 -25.12
C SER A 97 -9.02 2.52 -23.64
N ALA A 98 -10.05 1.75 -23.30
CA ALA A 98 -10.32 1.29 -21.95
C ALA A 98 -9.20 0.38 -21.42
N LEU A 99 -8.73 -0.57 -22.23
CA LEU A 99 -7.61 -1.44 -21.87
C LEU A 99 -6.32 -0.65 -21.68
N CYS A 100 -6.04 0.33 -22.55
CA CYS A 100 -4.88 1.20 -22.40
C CYS A 100 -4.94 2.03 -21.11
N LEU A 101 -6.12 2.54 -20.75
CA LEU A 101 -6.35 3.24 -19.49
C LEU A 101 -6.03 2.33 -18.30
N MET A 102 -6.56 1.11 -18.29
CA MET A 102 -6.30 0.13 -17.23
C MET A 102 -4.80 -0.21 -17.11
N ASN A 103 -4.11 -0.39 -18.25
CA ASN A 103 -2.66 -0.63 -18.27
C ASN A 103 -1.87 0.56 -17.73
N SER A 104 -2.29 1.78 -18.05
CA SER A 104 -1.67 3.01 -17.51
C SER A 104 -1.87 3.13 -16.01
N CYS A 105 -3.06 2.79 -15.49
CA CYS A 105 -3.34 2.76 -14.05
C CYS A 105 -2.46 1.73 -13.34
N ALA A 106 -2.35 0.51 -13.88
CA ALA A 106 -1.52 -0.53 -13.31
C ALA A 106 -0.03 -0.16 -13.31
N SER A 107 0.46 0.48 -14.38
CA SER A 107 1.84 0.97 -14.45
C SER A 107 2.11 2.02 -13.37
N SER A 108 1.17 2.95 -13.16
CA SER A 108 1.27 3.94 -12.08
C SER A 108 1.29 3.30 -10.67
N MET A 109 0.53 2.22 -10.44
CA MET A 109 0.59 1.49 -9.17
C MET A 109 1.95 0.82 -8.95
N LEU A 110 2.55 0.24 -9.98
CA LEU A 110 3.89 -0.37 -9.89
C LEU A 110 4.97 0.67 -9.56
N ASP A 111 4.82 1.90 -10.04
CA ASP A 111 5.73 3.00 -9.72
C ASP A 111 5.54 3.53 -8.28
N HIS A 112 4.29 3.55 -7.78
CA HIS A 112 3.98 4.09 -6.46
C HIS A 112 4.25 3.10 -5.31
N PHE A 113 4.06 1.81 -5.55
CA PHE A 113 4.20 0.76 -4.53
C PHE A 113 5.45 -0.07 -4.75
N PRO A 114 6.53 0.17 -3.98
CA PRO A 114 7.80 -0.46 -4.23
C PRO A 114 7.81 -1.97 -3.92
N ASP A 115 6.81 -2.49 -3.23
CA ASP A 115 6.76 -3.90 -2.87
C ASP A 115 6.13 -4.77 -3.96
N ILE A 116 5.41 -4.16 -4.91
CA ILE A 116 4.81 -4.90 -6.03
C ILE A 116 5.90 -5.26 -7.05
N VAL A 117 6.06 -6.55 -7.31
CA VAL A 117 7.05 -7.12 -8.23
C VAL A 117 6.57 -7.03 -9.67
N PHE A 118 5.32 -7.43 -9.92
CA PHE A 118 4.71 -7.39 -11.25
C PHE A 118 3.18 -7.36 -11.14
N ALA A 119 2.54 -6.98 -12.25
CA ALA A 119 1.10 -6.98 -12.41
C ALA A 119 0.65 -7.66 -13.70
N TYR A 120 -0.54 -8.25 -13.67
CA TYR A 120 -1.20 -8.87 -14.82
C TYR A 120 -2.67 -8.50 -14.82
N GLY A 121 -3.21 -8.11 -15.97
CA GLY A 121 -4.62 -7.76 -16.12
C GLY A 121 -5.24 -8.30 -17.41
N VAL A 122 -6.55 -8.57 -17.34
CA VAL A 122 -7.39 -9.03 -18.44
C VAL A 122 -8.75 -8.37 -18.30
N SER A 123 -9.32 -7.88 -19.41
CA SER A 123 -10.63 -7.20 -19.41
C SER A 123 -10.65 -6.03 -18.41
N ASP A 124 -11.33 -6.22 -17.27
CA ASP A 124 -11.59 -5.26 -16.22
C ASP A 124 -10.98 -5.65 -14.87
N GLU A 125 -10.17 -6.71 -14.85
CA GLU A 125 -9.45 -7.17 -13.66
C GLU A 125 -7.93 -6.98 -13.76
N TYR A 126 -7.32 -6.73 -12.60
CA TYR A 126 -5.87 -6.66 -12.43
C TYR A 126 -5.43 -7.39 -11.16
N ARG A 127 -4.32 -8.13 -11.26
CA ARG A 127 -3.66 -8.84 -10.17
C ARG A 127 -2.28 -8.26 -9.94
N TYR A 128 -1.96 -7.93 -8.70
CA TYR A 128 -0.68 -7.41 -8.27
C TYR A 128 -0.02 -8.39 -7.30
N TYR A 129 1.25 -8.68 -7.54
CA TYR A 129 2.04 -9.63 -6.73
C TYR A 129 3.05 -8.86 -5.89
N LEU A 130 2.94 -8.97 -4.57
CA LEU A 130 3.87 -8.43 -3.59
C LEU A 130 4.79 -9.55 -3.07
#